data_AF-A0A0L6WR35-F1
#
_entry.id   AF-A0A0L6WR35-F1
#
_cell.length_a   1.000
_cell.length_b   1.000
_cell.length_c   1.000
_cell.angle_alpha   90.00
_cell.angle_beta   90.00
_cell.angle_gamma   90.00
#
_symmetry.space_group_name_H-M   'P 1'
#
loop_
_entity.id
_entity.type
_entity.pdbx_description
1 polymer ?
#
loop_
_entity_poly.entity_id
_entity_poly.type
_entity_poly.pdbx_seq_one_letter_code
_entity_poly.pdbx_strand_id
1 'polypeptide(L)'
;MPKVHVLLLQPYQASNDVLFLNHATPEPYNFGNADDQEWFFVDDLISHRWTQLGDLKFKVHWSLGDTTWKPLANCKLLAAMDRYLKLQGIKHPQQLA
;
A
#
# COMPACT_ATOMS: atom_id res chain seq x y z
N MET A 1 -0.63 40.58 -8.24
CA MET A 1 -0.02 39.98 -9.44
C MET A 1 1.30 39.34 -9.02
N PRO A 2 1.45 38.01 -9.10
CA PRO A 2 2.71 37.36 -8.75
C PRO A 2 3.82 37.78 -9.73
N LYS A 3 4.98 38.18 -9.21
CA LYS A 3 6.19 38.49 -9.99
C LYS A 3 7.08 37.26 -10.00
N VAL A 4 7.28 36.68 -11.17
CA VAL A 4 8.26 35.62 -11.36
C VAL A 4 9.61 36.27 -11.68
N HIS A 5 10.60 36.01 -10.84
CA HIS A 5 11.96 36.52 -11.02
C HIS A 5 12.73 35.54 -11.92
N VAL A 6 12.75 35.82 -13.22
CA VAL A 6 13.33 34.95 -14.26
C VAL A 6 14.81 34.62 -14.01
N LEU A 7 15.57 35.51 -13.34
CA LEU A 7 16.96 35.29 -12.97
C LEU A 7 17.17 34.21 -11.90
N LEU A 8 16.11 33.80 -11.19
CA LEU A 8 16.15 32.70 -10.22
C LEU A 8 15.75 31.35 -10.82
N LEU A 9 15.34 31.32 -12.10
CA LEU A 9 15.00 30.07 -12.76
C LEU A 9 16.29 29.33 -13.09
N GLN A 10 16.44 28.14 -12.52
CA GLN A 10 17.50 27.21 -12.93
C GLN A 10 17.15 26.59 -14.29
N PRO A 11 18.14 26.35 -15.17
CA PRO A 11 17.93 25.59 -16.40
C PRO A 11 17.31 24.23 -16.09
N TYR A 12 16.37 23.80 -16.93
CA TYR A 12 15.80 22.45 -16.84
C TYR A 12 16.91 21.41 -16.96
N GLN A 13 17.02 20.55 -15.96
CA GLN A 13 17.91 19.39 -15.97
C GLN A 13 17.04 18.15 -16.04
N ALA A 14 17.25 17.33 -17.07
CA ALA A 14 16.56 16.04 -17.18
C ALA A 14 16.91 15.16 -15.98
N SER A 15 15.92 14.42 -15.47
CA SER A 15 16.14 13.42 -14.43
C SER A 15 17.13 12.37 -14.94
N ASN A 16 18.05 11.93 -14.06
CA ASN A 16 18.97 10.85 -14.39
C ASN A 16 18.32 9.52 -13.97
N ASP A 17 17.69 8.83 -14.92
CA ASP A 17 16.96 7.59 -14.66
C ASP A 17 17.86 6.43 -14.19
N VAL A 18 19.18 6.53 -14.35
CA VAL A 18 20.15 5.56 -13.80
C VAL A 18 20.38 5.80 -12.31
N LEU A 19 20.36 7.05 -11.87
CA LEU A 19 20.50 7.41 -10.46
C LEU A 19 19.17 7.34 -9.70
N PHE A 20 18.05 7.48 -10.42
CA PHE A 20 16.69 7.46 -9.87
C PHE A 20 15.86 6.38 -10.55
N LEU A 21 16.26 5.13 -10.37
CA LEU A 21 15.41 4.00 -10.75
C LEU A 21 14.06 4.12 -10.04
N ASN A 22 12.97 3.87 -10.77
CA ASN A 22 11.60 3.70 -10.26
C ASN A 22 10.73 4.97 -10.08
N HIS A 23 10.87 6.00 -10.92
CA HIS A 23 9.80 7.03 -11.04
C HIS A 23 8.49 6.50 -11.70
N ALA A 24 8.48 5.23 -12.13
CA ALA A 24 7.32 4.58 -12.75
C ALA A 24 6.39 3.89 -11.76
N THR A 25 6.79 3.72 -10.48
CA THR A 25 5.89 3.15 -9.47
C THR A 25 4.90 4.22 -9.01
N PRO A 26 3.59 3.91 -8.99
CA PRO A 26 2.55 4.82 -8.54
C PRO A 26 2.50 4.92 -7.01
N GLU A 27 3.63 4.78 -6.32
CA GLU A 27 3.65 4.87 -4.86
C GLU A 27 3.40 6.32 -4.45
N PRO A 28 2.33 6.59 -3.68
CA PRO A 28 2.08 7.93 -3.19
C PRO A 28 3.25 8.38 -2.32
N TYR A 29 3.79 9.56 -2.61
CA TYR A 29 4.75 10.22 -1.72
C TYR A 29 4.10 10.43 -0.35
N ASN A 30 4.76 10.00 0.74
CA ASN A 30 4.21 10.14 2.08
C ASN A 30 4.28 11.61 2.54
N PHE A 31 3.17 12.34 2.38
CA PHE A 31 3.03 13.74 2.77
C PHE A 31 2.76 13.95 4.28
N GLY A 32 2.88 12.92 5.11
CA GLY A 32 2.47 12.98 6.52
C GLY A 32 0.96 12.89 6.70
N ASN A 33 0.27 12.23 5.76
CA ASN A 33 -1.16 11.97 5.84
C ASN A 33 -1.45 10.99 7.00
N ALA A 34 -2.66 11.03 7.52
CA ALA A 34 -3.08 10.14 8.59
C ALA A 34 -3.00 8.66 8.16
N ASP A 35 -2.92 7.78 9.16
CA ASP A 35 -2.80 6.31 9.04
C ASP A 35 -3.98 5.66 8.26
N ASP A 36 -5.00 6.45 7.92
CA ASP A 36 -6.18 6.05 7.17
C ASP A 36 -5.93 5.83 5.67
N GLN A 37 -4.75 6.18 5.15
CA GLN A 37 -4.34 5.90 3.76
C GLN A 37 -3.47 4.64 3.60
N GLU A 38 -3.28 3.84 4.65
CA GLU A 38 -2.54 2.55 4.59
C GLU A 38 -3.08 1.62 3.47
N TRP A 39 -4.34 1.73 3.07
CA TRP A 39 -4.94 0.87 2.03
C TRP A 39 -4.35 1.04 0.63
N PHE A 40 -3.74 2.20 0.31
CA PHE A 40 -3.13 2.43 -1.01
C PHE A 40 -1.82 1.68 -1.21
N PHE A 41 -1.12 1.36 -0.13
CA PHE A 41 0.20 0.72 -0.16
C PHE A 41 0.13 -0.81 0.00
N VAL A 42 -1.07 -1.39 0.03
CA VAL A 42 -1.23 -2.84 0.13
C VAL A 42 -1.21 -3.46 -1.26
N ASP A 43 -0.16 -4.21 -1.55
CA ASP A 43 -0.05 -4.99 -2.78
C ASP A 43 -0.97 -6.21 -2.71
N ASP A 44 -0.78 -7.08 -1.71
CA ASP A 44 -1.54 -8.32 -1.59
C ASP A 44 -1.60 -8.88 -0.16
N LEU A 45 -2.56 -9.78 0.07
CA LEU A 45 -2.62 -10.60 1.27
C LEU A 45 -1.97 -11.95 0.98
N ILE A 46 -0.90 -12.26 1.70
CA ILE A 46 -0.09 -13.46 1.43
C ILE A 46 -0.40 -14.63 2.37
N SER A 47 -1.00 -14.36 3.53
CA SER A 47 -1.32 -15.40 4.51
C SER A 47 -2.39 -14.92 5.50
N HIS A 48 -3.01 -15.86 6.20
CA HIS A 48 -3.92 -15.62 7.31
C HIS A 48 -3.61 -16.57 8.47
N ARG A 49 -3.99 -16.18 9.69
CA ARG A 49 -3.94 -17.05 10.87
C ARG A 49 -5.00 -16.66 11.88
N TRP A 50 -5.50 -17.65 12.60
CA TRP A 50 -6.31 -17.46 13.80
C TRP A 50 -5.39 -17.28 15.01
N THR A 51 -5.71 -16.31 15.87
CA THR A 51 -5.08 -16.18 17.17
C THR A 51 -5.73 -17.11 18.19
N GLN A 52 -5.08 -17.33 19.33
CA GLN A 52 -5.63 -18.11 20.43
C GLN A 52 -6.95 -17.53 20.99
N LEU A 53 -7.18 -16.22 20.81
CA LEU A 53 -8.44 -15.55 21.18
C LEU A 53 -9.54 -15.70 20.12
N GLY A 54 -9.26 -16.36 18.99
CA GLY A 54 -10.22 -16.49 17.89
C GLY A 54 -10.27 -15.26 16.97
N ASP A 55 -9.28 -14.37 17.02
CA ASP A 55 -9.19 -13.25 16.09
C ASP A 55 -8.46 -13.66 14.81
N LEU A 56 -9.01 -13.26 13.66
CA LEU A 56 -8.37 -13.47 12.37
C LEU A 56 -7.40 -12.33 12.06
N LYS A 57 -6.14 -12.70 11.76
CA LYS A 57 -5.09 -11.78 11.29
C LYS A 57 -4.60 -12.17 9.92
N PHE A 58 -4.28 -11.16 9.11
CA PHE A 58 -3.72 -11.33 7.78
C PHE A 58 -2.28 -10.83 7.74
N LYS A 59 -1.44 -11.52 6.97
CA LYS A 59 -0.12 -11.05 6.61
C LYS A 59 -0.25 -10.25 5.32
N VAL A 60 -0.04 -8.96 5.45
CA VAL A 60 -0.11 -7.97 4.38
C VAL A 60 1.28 -7.83 3.77
N HIS A 61 1.36 -7.88 2.44
CA HIS A 61 2.54 -7.50 1.67
C HIS A 61 2.36 -6.07 1.18
N TRP A 62 3.28 -5.20 1.58
CA TRP A 62 3.26 -3.78 1.24
C TRP A 62 4.03 -3.54 -0.05
N SER A 63 3.68 -2.49 -0.78
CA SER A 63 4.38 -2.07 -2.01
C SER A 63 5.86 -1.77 -1.77
N LEU A 64 6.19 -1.33 -0.55
CA LEU A 64 7.57 -1.07 -0.11
C LEU A 64 8.37 -2.37 0.19
N GLY A 65 7.77 -3.55 0.00
CA GLY A 65 8.39 -4.87 0.18
C GLY A 65 8.36 -5.42 1.61
N ASP A 66 7.92 -4.63 2.58
CA ASP A 66 7.72 -5.10 3.95
C ASP A 66 6.53 -6.05 4.05
N THR A 67 6.50 -6.85 5.12
CA THR A 67 5.31 -7.65 5.47
C THR A 67 4.94 -7.49 6.93
N THR A 68 3.68 -7.21 7.21
CA THR A 68 3.19 -7.05 8.59
C THR A 68 1.89 -7.81 8.83
N TRP A 69 1.62 -8.15 10.10
CA TRP A 69 0.37 -8.79 10.51
C TRP A 69 -0.65 -7.74 10.95
N LYS A 70 -1.78 -7.66 10.26
CA LYS A 70 -2.87 -6.73 10.58
C LYS A 70 -4.17 -7.51 10.90
N PRO A 71 -5.01 -6.99 11.81
CA PRO A 71 -6.29 -7.62 12.13
C PRO A 71 -7.27 -7.48 10.95
N LEU A 72 -8.26 -8.39 10.88
CA LEU A 72 -9.31 -8.34 9.87
C LEU A 72 -9.97 -6.95 9.78
N ALA A 73 -10.19 -6.27 10.90
CA ALA A 73 -10.79 -4.93 10.94
C ALA A 73 -10.06 -3.91 10.02
N ASN A 74 -8.73 -3.96 9.99
CA ASN A 74 -7.92 -3.06 9.16
C ASN A 74 -7.89 -3.50 7.69
N CYS A 75 -8.23 -4.76 7.40
CA CYS A 75 -8.14 -5.35 6.06
C CYS A 75 -9.50 -5.42 5.33
N LYS A 76 -10.61 -5.03 5.97
CA LYS A 76 -11.97 -5.20 5.44
C LYS A 76 -12.27 -4.38 4.16
N LEU A 77 -11.56 -3.28 3.94
CA LEU A 77 -11.79 -2.37 2.81
C LEU A 77 -10.75 -2.51 1.69
N LEU A 78 -9.88 -3.52 1.78
CA LEU A 78 -8.81 -3.74 0.80
C LEU A 78 -9.35 -4.51 -0.41
N ALA A 79 -9.12 -4.01 -1.62
CA ALA A 79 -9.38 -4.77 -2.86
C ALA A 79 -8.57 -6.09 -2.90
N ALA A 80 -7.41 -6.12 -2.22
CA ALA A 80 -6.61 -7.33 -2.02
C ALA A 80 -7.36 -8.43 -1.25
N MET A 81 -8.30 -8.08 -0.36
CA MET A 81 -9.13 -9.05 0.35
C MET A 81 -10.04 -9.81 -0.60
N ASP A 82 -10.73 -9.12 -1.51
CA ASP A 82 -11.63 -9.76 -2.46
C ASP A 82 -10.89 -10.73 -3.39
N ARG A 83 -9.69 -10.33 -3.84
CA ARG A 83 -8.81 -11.21 -4.63
C ARG A 83 -8.39 -12.43 -3.82
N TYR A 84 -7.96 -12.23 -2.57
CA TYR A 84 -7.55 -13.31 -1.69
C TYR A 84 -8.68 -14.33 -1.43
N LEU A 85 -9.87 -13.85 -1.07
CA LEU A 85 -11.04 -14.70 -0.84
C LEU A 85 -11.45 -15.46 -2.11
N LYS A 86 -11.38 -14.80 -3.28
CA LYS A 86 -11.65 -15.43 -4.57
C LYS A 86 -10.65 -16.55 -4.88
N LEU A 87 -9.37 -16.37 -4.56
CA LEU A 87 -8.36 -17.42 -4.70
C LEU A 87 -8.62 -18.61 -3.76
N GLN A 88 -9.16 -18.35 -2.56
CA GLN A 88 -9.55 -19.39 -1.61
C GLN A 88 -10.92 -20.02 -1.93
N GLY A 89 -11.67 -19.50 -2.91
CA GLY A 89 -13.01 -19.98 -3.26
C GLY A 89 -14.08 -19.65 -2.20
N ILE A 90 -13.82 -18.68 -1.33
CA ILE A 90 -14.64 -18.34 -0.17
C ILE A 90 -15.25 -16.94 -0.34
N LYS A 91 -16.42 -16.70 0.28
CA LYS A 91 -17.08 -15.38 0.26
C LYS A 91 -16.82 -14.55 1.51
N HIS A 92 -16.66 -15.19 2.66
CA HIS A 92 -16.49 -14.49 3.94
C HIS A 92 -15.17 -14.88 4.62
N PRO A 93 -14.38 -13.90 5.12
CA PRO A 93 -13.13 -14.17 5.83
C PRO A 93 -13.27 -15.13 7.01
N GLN A 94 -14.44 -15.17 7.64
CA GLN A 94 -14.74 -16.06 8.78
C GLN A 94 -14.76 -17.55 8.41
N GLN A 95 -14.81 -17.89 7.12
CA GLN A 95 -14.81 -19.28 6.65
C GLN A 95 -13.39 -19.80 6.35
N LEU A 96 -12.36 -18.96 6.52
CA LEU A 96 -10.96 -19.37 6.39
C LEU A 96 -10.60 -20.28 7.57
N ALA A 97 -10.05 -21.47 7.28
CA ALA A 97 -9.71 -22.51 8.27
C ALA A 97 -8.24 -22.45 8.67
#